data_AF-A0A842MQL3-F1
#
_entry.id   AF-A0A842MQL3-F1
#
_cell.length_a   1.000
_cell.length_b   1.000
_cell.length_c   1.000
_cell.angle_alpha   90.00
_cell.angle_beta   90.00
_cell.angle_gamma   90.00
#
_symmetry.space_group_name_H-M   'P 1'
#
loop_
_entity.id
_entity.type
_entity.pdbx_description
1 polymer ?
#
loop_
_entity_poly.entity_id
_entity_poly.type
_entity_poly.pdbx_seq_one_letter_code
_entity_poly.pdbx_strand_id
1 'polypeptide(L)'
;QAKFRSVIAYFSEELESPICFKGEVKGEITRENRGGASGFGFDPVFKPEKSEKTFAEMTVQEKNRYSHRAKAFRKFAKWYKNLRKQ
;
A
#
# COMPACT_ATOMS: atom_id res chain seq x y z
N GLN A 1 -16.32 3.25 7.35
CA GLN A 1 -14.91 2.82 7.43
C GLN A 1 -14.52 2.17 6.12
N ALA A 2 -13.32 2.43 5.59
CA ALA A 2 -12.81 1.88 4.33
C ALA A 2 -11.38 1.34 4.50
N LYS A 3 -10.91 0.56 3.53
CA LYS A 3 -9.53 0.05 3.53
C LYS A 3 -8.98 -0.08 2.11
N PHE A 4 -7.72 0.30 1.95
CA PHE A 4 -6.93 -0.02 0.78
C PHE A 4 -6.14 -1.31 1.01
N ARG A 5 -6.12 -2.19 0.01
CA ARG A 5 -5.39 -3.47 0.03
C ARG A 5 -4.50 -3.60 -1.20
N SER A 6 -3.29 -4.12 -1.01
CA SER A 6 -2.40 -4.56 -2.09
C SER A 6 -1.82 -5.92 -1.73
N VAL A 7 -1.65 -6.76 -2.75
CA VAL A 7 -0.98 -8.05 -2.65
C VAL A 7 0.15 -8.05 -3.67
N ILE A 8 1.34 -8.43 -3.23
CA ILE A 8 2.46 -8.77 -4.12
C ILE A 8 2.54 -10.29 -4.16
N ALA A 9 2.58 -10.87 -5.35
CA ALA A 9 2.79 -12.30 -5.55
C ALA A 9 4.20 -12.53 -6.08
N TYR A 10 4.95 -13.43 -5.45
CA TYR A 10 6.21 -13.96 -5.95
C TYR A 10 5.99 -15.41 -6.38
N PHE A 11 6.50 -15.76 -7.56
CA PHE A 11 6.45 -17.11 -8.10
C PHE A 11 7.80 -17.43 -8.75
N SER A 12 8.23 -18.68 -8.64
CA SER A 12 9.42 -19.24 -9.27
C SER A 12 9.13 -20.70 -9.65
N GLU A 13 9.97 -21.29 -10.49
CA GLU A 13 9.77 -22.66 -10.99
C GLU A 13 9.78 -23.70 -9.87
N GLU A 14 10.46 -23.41 -8.76
CA GLU A 14 10.56 -24.29 -7.59
C GLU A 14 9.33 -24.21 -6.66
N LEU A 15 8.36 -23.35 -6.96
CA LEU A 15 7.16 -23.15 -6.15
C LEU A 15 5.92 -23.74 -6.83
N GLU A 16 5.19 -24.57 -6.10
CA GLU A 16 3.88 -25.10 -6.55
C GLU A 16 2.80 -24.01 -6.61
N SER A 17 2.96 -22.91 -5.85
CA SER A 17 2.01 -21.81 -5.81
C SER A 17 2.67 -20.47 -5.43
N PRO A 18 2.09 -19.31 -5.82
CA PRO A 18 2.69 -18.02 -5.55
C PRO A 18 2.64 -17.65 -4.06
N ILE A 19 3.76 -17.16 -3.55
CA ILE A 19 3.85 -16.61 -2.19
C ILE A 19 3.32 -15.18 -2.21
N CYS A 20 2.26 -14.93 -1.44
CA CYS A 20 1.54 -13.67 -1.44
C CYS A 20 1.83 -12.80 -0.21
N PHE A 21 2.21 -11.54 -0.43
CA PHE A 21 2.50 -10.54 0.60
C PHE A 21 1.41 -9.47 0.61
N LYS A 22 0.58 -9.50 1.65
CA LYS A 22 -0.57 -8.59 1.79
C LYS A 22 -0.20 -7.33 2.58
N GLY A 23 -0.55 -6.17 2.06
CA GLY A 23 -0.49 -4.88 2.75
C GLY A 23 -1.87 -4.23 2.80
N GLU A 24 -2.22 -3.67 3.96
CA GLU A 24 -3.51 -3.02 4.19
C GLU A 24 -3.32 -1.68 4.93
N VAL A 25 -4.15 -0.71 4.57
CA VAL A 25 -4.32 0.54 5.31
C VAL A 25 -5.81 0.77 5.50
N LYS A 26 -6.22 0.92 6.76
CA LYS A 26 -7.57 1.35 7.12
C LYS A 26 -7.66 2.87 7.09
N GLY A 27 -8.87 3.36 6.87
CA GLY A 27 -9.16 4.78 6.79
C GLY A 27 -10.65 5.04 6.65
N GLU A 28 -10.96 6.24 6.19
CA GLU A 28 -12.31 6.69 5.90
C GLU A 28 -12.37 7.37 4.54
N ILE A 29 -13.59 7.47 4.00
CA ILE A 29 -13.87 8.21 2.79
C ILE A 29 -14.32 9.61 3.21
N THR A 30 -13.62 10.64 2.75
CA THR A 30 -13.97 12.03 3.00
C THR A 30 -15.22 12.41 2.21
N ARG A 31 -15.99 13.39 2.71
CA ARG A 31 -17.18 13.89 2.00
C ARG A 31 -16.85 14.67 0.73
N GLU A 32 -15.67 15.28 0.71
CA GLU A 32 -15.18 16.10 -0.40
C GLU A 32 -13.92 15.48 -1.00
N ASN A 33 -13.74 15.70 -2.30
CA ASN A 33 -12.52 15.39 -3.02
C ASN A 33 -11.44 16.43 -2.66
N ARG A 34 -10.31 15.99 -2.10
CA ARG A 34 -9.22 16.86 -1.63
C ARG A 34 -7.93 16.75 -2.46
N GLY A 35 -7.98 16.09 -3.63
CA GLY A 35 -6.76 15.78 -4.39
C GLY A 35 -6.30 16.84 -5.38
N GLY A 36 -7.11 17.84 -5.70
CA GLY A 36 -6.82 18.75 -6.82
C GLY A 36 -6.53 17.96 -8.10
N ALA A 37 -5.39 18.23 -8.75
CA ALA A 37 -4.89 17.47 -9.90
C ALA A 37 -3.93 16.30 -9.56
N SER A 38 -3.72 16.01 -8.28
CA SER A 38 -2.76 15.02 -7.78
C SER A 38 -3.45 13.73 -7.31
N GLY A 39 -2.72 12.62 -7.33
CA GLY A 39 -3.22 11.31 -6.91
C GLY A 39 -3.87 10.50 -8.04
N PHE A 40 -4.19 9.24 -7.77
CA PHE A 40 -4.82 8.32 -8.71
C PHE A 40 -5.94 7.52 -8.05
N GLY A 41 -7.01 7.22 -8.80
CA GLY A 41 -8.13 6.44 -8.30
C GLY A 41 -8.79 7.10 -7.07
N PHE A 42 -8.91 6.37 -5.96
CA PHE A 42 -9.56 6.85 -4.74
C PHE A 42 -8.65 7.65 -3.80
N ASP A 43 -7.40 7.92 -4.19
CA ASP A 43 -6.48 8.72 -3.38
C ASP A 43 -7.06 10.07 -2.92
N PRO A 44 -7.83 10.81 -3.76
CA PRO A 44 -8.36 12.12 -3.39
C PRO A 44 -9.44 12.12 -2.31
N VAL A 45 -10.01 10.95 -1.99
CA VAL A 45 -11.10 10.81 -1.00
C VAL A 45 -10.74 9.87 0.13
N PHE A 46 -9.61 9.15 0.06
CA PHE A 46 -9.22 8.21 1.09
C PHE A 46 -8.30 8.88 2.12
N LYS A 47 -8.81 9.05 3.35
CA LYS A 47 -8.04 9.53 4.49
C LYS A 47 -7.60 8.33 5.36
N PRO A 48 -6.30 7.97 5.40
CA PRO A 48 -5.83 6.86 6.22
C PRO A 48 -5.97 7.19 7.71
N GLU A 49 -6.13 6.16 8.54
CA GLU A 49 -6.11 6.30 9.99
C GLU A 49 -4.81 7.03 10.44
N LYS A 50 -4.95 7.92 11.42
CA LYS A 50 -3.85 8.73 12.00
C LYS A 50 -3.26 9.78 11.03
N SER A 51 -4.00 10.20 10.02
CA SER A 51 -3.67 11.36 9.18
C SER A 51 -4.90 12.22 8.95
N GLU A 52 -4.71 13.53 8.85
CA GLU A 52 -5.75 14.45 8.37
C GLU A 52 -5.72 14.68 6.85
N LYS A 53 -4.62 14.26 6.20
CA LYS A 53 -4.46 14.31 4.75
C LYS A 53 -5.09 13.09 4.10
N THR A 54 -5.72 13.27 2.95
CA THR A 54 -6.01 12.18 2.01
C THR A 54 -4.73 11.69 1.34
N PHE A 55 -4.77 10.52 0.70
CA PHE A 55 -3.60 10.03 -0.04
C PHE A 55 -3.17 10.93 -1.20
N ALA A 56 -4.05 11.74 -1.77
CA ALA A 56 -3.70 12.69 -2.82
C ALA A 56 -3.01 13.96 -2.30
N GLU A 57 -3.29 14.36 -1.06
CA GLU A 57 -2.65 15.51 -0.38
C GLU A 57 -1.25 15.17 0.16
N MET A 58 -0.86 13.90 0.08
CA MET A 58 0.44 13.43 0.52
C MET A 58 1.46 13.47 -0.61
N THR A 59 2.67 13.89 -0.27
CA THR A 59 3.84 13.63 -1.11
C THR A 59 4.05 12.12 -1.28
N VAL A 60 4.74 11.74 -2.36
CA VAL A 60 5.12 10.34 -2.61
C VAL A 60 5.86 9.75 -1.41
N GLN A 61 6.75 10.53 -0.79
CA GLN A 61 7.54 10.14 0.36
C GLN A 61 6.66 9.90 1.60
N GLU A 62 5.71 10.78 1.90
CA GLU A 62 4.74 10.58 2.99
C GLU A 62 3.92 9.32 2.75
N LYS A 63 3.32 9.18 1.56
CA LYS A 63 2.49 8.02 1.21
C LYS A 63 3.29 6.72 1.27
N ASN A 64 4.55 6.71 0.84
CA ASN A 64 5.42 5.54 0.90
C ASN A 64 5.76 5.11 2.33
N ARG A 65 5.62 5.96 3.36
CA ARG A 65 5.86 5.54 4.75
C ARG A 65 4.82 4.53 5.21
N TYR A 66 3.56 4.65 4.83
CA TYR A 66 2.48 3.83 5.41
C TYR A 66 1.48 3.23 4.41
N SER A 67 1.56 3.52 3.11
CA SER A 67 0.61 2.96 2.14
C SER A 67 0.55 1.44 2.13
N HIS A 68 -0.59 0.91 1.72
CA HIS A 68 -0.86 -0.52 1.57
C HIS A 68 0.17 -1.20 0.64
N ARG A 69 0.52 -0.55 -0.48
CA ARG A 69 1.58 -1.01 -1.39
C ARG A 69 2.95 -1.07 -0.71
N ALA A 70 3.35 -0.01 -0.02
CA ALA A 70 4.63 0.01 0.70
C ALA A 70 4.69 -1.07 1.78
N LYS A 71 3.59 -1.32 2.51
CA LYS A 71 3.50 -2.41 3.49
C LYS A 71 3.64 -3.79 2.85
N ALA A 72 2.97 -4.04 1.73
CA ALA A 72 3.11 -5.29 0.97
C ALA A 72 4.57 -5.47 0.50
N PHE A 73 5.17 -4.42 -0.05
CA PHE A 73 6.53 -4.46 -0.60
C PHE A 73 7.59 -4.66 0.46
N ARG A 74 7.46 -4.05 1.65
CA ARG A 74 8.38 -4.31 2.77
C ARG A 74 8.34 -5.76 3.25
N LYS A 75 7.13 -6.35 3.31
CA LYS A 75 6.98 -7.78 3.66
C LYS A 75 7.67 -8.67 2.64
N PHE A 76 7.42 -8.43 1.35
CA PHE A 76 8.12 -9.11 0.26
C PHE A 76 9.64 -8.93 0.35
N ALA A 77 10.14 -7.69 0.45
CA ALA A 77 11.57 -7.41 0.49
C ALA A 77 12.27 -8.05 1.69
N LYS A 78 11.63 -8.09 2.86
CA LYS A 78 12.15 -8.79 4.04
C LYS A 78 12.27 -10.29 3.77
N TRP A 79 11.23 -10.90 3.21
CA TRP A 79 11.23 -12.33 2.87
C TRP A 79 12.28 -12.65 1.79
N TYR A 80 12.32 -11.88 0.71
CA TYR A 80 13.24 -12.10 -0.42
C TYR A 80 14.71 -11.95 -0.03
N LYS A 81 15.03 -11.01 0.86
CA LYS A 81 16.40 -10.88 1.41
C LYS A 81 16.83 -12.09 2.21
N ASN A 82 15.91 -12.80 2.87
CA ASN A 82 16.22 -14.02 3.60
C ASN A 82 16.38 -15.21 2.65
N LEU A 83 15.57 -15.27 1.59
CA LEU A 83 15.70 -16.29 0.54
C LEU A 83 17.09 -16.25 -0.10
N ARG A 84 17.60 -15.07 -0.47
CA ARG A 84 18.92 -14.92 -1.12
C ARG A 84 20.14 -15.14 -0.22
N LYS A 85 19.93 -15.31 1.09
CA LYS A 85 21.00 -15.60 2.05
C LYS A 85 21.21 -17.10 2.27
N GLN A 86 20.30 -17.91 1.76
CA GLN A 86 20.38 -19.36 1.70
C GLN A 86 21.03 -19.74 0.37
#